data_AF-A0A661ZGF7-F1
#
_entry.id   AF-A0A661ZGF7-F1
#
_cell.length_a   1.000
_cell.length_b   1.000
_cell.length_c   1.000
_cell.angle_alpha   90.00
_cell.angle_beta   90.00
_cell.angle_gamma   90.00
#
_symmetry.space_group_name_H-M   'P 1'
#
loop_
_entity.id
_entity.type
_entity.pdbx_description
1 polymer ?
#
loop_
_entity_poly.entity_id
_entity_poly.type
_entity_poly.pdbx_seq_one_letter_code
_entity_poly.pdbx_strand_id
1 'polypeptide(L)' 'MKTKPKLSFWQIWNMSFGFLGIQFGFALQNANVSRIFETLGAKIDDIPILWIAAPVTGLIIQPIIGHAS' A
#
# COMPACT_ATOMS: atom_id res chain seq x y z
N MET A 1 -11.80 17.96 22.17
CA MET A 1 -12.02 16.94 21.13
C MET A 1 -12.63 17.62 19.91
N LYS A 2 -12.02 17.52 18.71
CA LYS A 2 -12.66 18.01 17.48
C LYS A 2 -13.88 17.12 17.17
N THR A 3 -15.03 17.73 16.94
CA THR A 3 -16.24 17.03 16.48
C THR A 3 -16.00 16.46 15.09
N LYS A 4 -16.16 15.15 14.93
CA LYS A 4 -16.03 14.51 13.61
C LYS A 4 -17.20 14.93 12.71
N PRO A 5 -16.97 15.28 11.44
CA PRO A 5 -18.05 15.64 10.53
C PRO A 5 -18.95 14.42 10.28
N LYS A 6 -20.27 14.66 10.21
CA LYS A 6 -21.20 13.63 9.73
C LYS A 6 -21.09 13.55 8.21
N LEU A 7 -20.75 12.37 7.69
CA LEU A 7 -20.64 12.12 6.26
C LEU A 7 -21.98 11.62 5.70
N SER A 8 -22.32 12.05 4.49
CA SER A 8 -23.47 11.53 3.75
C SER A 8 -23.19 10.12 3.23
N PHE A 9 -24.24 9.37 2.91
CA PHE A 9 -24.12 8.03 2.35
C PHE A 9 -23.18 7.99 1.12
N TRP A 10 -23.34 8.93 0.19
CA TRP A 10 -22.51 8.98 -1.03
C TRP A 10 -21.04 9.33 -0.75
N GLN A 11 -20.75 10.12 0.29
CA GLN A 11 -19.37 10.38 0.70
C GLN A 11 -18.71 9.12 1.27
N ILE A 12 -19.44 8.36 2.08
CA ILE A 12 -18.96 7.08 2.64
C ILE A 12 -18.77 6.06 1.52
N TRP A 13 -19.72 5.97 0.57
CA TRP A 13 -19.62 5.11 -0.60
C TRP A 13 -18.36 5.40 -1.41
N ASN A 14 -18.12 6.65 -1.78
CA ASN A 14 -16.94 7.04 -2.56
C ASN A 14 -15.64 6.76 -1.82
N MET A 15 -15.58 7.01 -0.50
CA MET A 15 -14.41 6.68 0.31
C MET A 15 -14.13 5.17 0.34
N SER A 16 -15.18 4.36 0.57
CA SER A 16 -15.08 2.90 0.60
C SER A 16 -14.71 2.31 -0.76
N PHE A 17 -15.29 2.81 -1.84
CA PHE A 17 -14.98 2.35 -3.19
C PHE A 17 -13.56 2.73 -3.60
N GLY A 18 -13.11 3.95 -3.26
CA GLY A 18 -11.72 4.36 -3.44
C GLY A 18 -10.76 3.45 -2.69
N PHE A 19 -11.05 3.16 -1.42
CA PHE A 19 -10.24 2.23 -0.61
C PHE A 19 -10.22 0.82 -1.19
N LEU A 20 -11.37 0.32 -1.66
CA LEU A 20 -11.47 -0.99 -2.33
C LEU A 20 -10.55 -1.08 -3.55
N GLY A 21 -10.49 -0.04 -4.39
CA GLY A 21 -9.58 0.02 -5.53
C GLY A 21 -8.10 -0.04 -5.12
N ILE A 22 -7.73 0.70 -4.07
CA ILE A 22 -6.35 0.70 -3.53
C ILE A 22 -5.98 -0.70 -3.03
N GLN A 23 -6.87 -1.35 -2.27
CA GLN A 23 -6.65 -2.70 -1.76
C GLN A 23 -6.49 -3.72 -2.90
N PHE A 24 -7.29 -3.61 -3.96
CA PHE A 24 -7.16 -4.44 -5.16
C PHE A 24 -5.79 -4.25 -5.84
N GLY A 25 -5.39 -2.99 -6.04
CA GLY A 25 -4.11 -2.65 -6.64
C GLY A 25 -2.92 -3.19 -5.83
N PHE A 26 -2.95 -3.05 -4.51
CA PHE A 26 -1.90 -3.60 -3.65
C PHE A 26 -1.89 -5.13 -3.62
N ALA A 27 -3.07 -5.77 -3.60
CA ALA A 27 -3.15 -7.22 -3.63
C ALA A 27 -2.55 -7.79 -4.92
N LEU A 28 -2.86 -7.20 -6.08
CA LEU A 28 -2.33 -7.62 -7.37
C LEU A 28 -0.80 -7.42 -7.46
N GLN A 29 -0.30 -6.28 -6.96
CA GLN A 29 1.14 -6.03 -6.88
C GLN A 29 1.83 -7.06 -5.96
N ASN A 30 1.31 -7.27 -4.76
CA ASN A 30 1.87 -8.20 -3.80
C ASN A 30 1.88 -9.65 -4.31
N ALA A 31 0.83 -10.08 -5.02
CA ALA A 31 0.74 -11.41 -5.62
C ALA A 31 1.73 -11.64 -6.77
N ASN A 32 2.21 -10.57 -7.41
CA ASN A 32 3.08 -10.65 -8.59
C ASN A 32 4.47 -10.04 -8.41
N VAL A 33 4.80 -9.53 -7.21
CA VAL A 33 6.07 -8.83 -6.95
C VAL A 33 7.29 -9.68 -7.34
N SER A 34 7.30 -10.97 -7.01
CA SER A 34 8.42 -11.86 -7.36
C SER A 34 8.59 -11.95 -8.88
N ARG A 35 7.49 -12.15 -9.61
CA ARG A 35 7.50 -12.21 -11.09
C ARG A 35 7.95 -10.90 -11.71
N ILE A 36 7.52 -9.76 -11.15
CA ILE A 36 7.96 -8.44 -11.60
C ILE A 36 9.48 -8.33 -11.47
N PHE A 37 10.05 -8.67 -10.31
CA PHE A 37 11.51 -8.64 -10.13
C PHE A 37 12.25 -9.59 -11.07
N GLU A 38 11.73 -10.81 -11.28
CA GLU A 38 12.30 -11.75 -12.26
C GLU A 38 12.31 -11.17 -13.67
N THR A 39 11.20 -10.56 -14.13
CA THR A 39 11.13 -9.93 -15.46
C THR A 39 12.05 -8.73 -15.62
N LEU A 40 12.43 -8.08 -14.52
CA LEU A 40 13.41 -6.99 -14.48
C LEU A 40 14.87 -7.49 -14.44
N GLY A 41 15.08 -8.81 -14.44
CA GLY A 41 16.40 -9.43 -14.46
C GLY A 41 16.94 -9.83 -13.08
N ALA A 42 16.13 -9.80 -12.02
CA ALA A 42 16.54 -10.31 -10.73
C ALA A 42 16.68 -11.84 -10.78
N LYS A 43 17.74 -12.36 -10.16
CA LYS A 43 17.89 -13.81 -9.95
C LYS A 43 16.94 -14.25 -8.84
N ILE A 44 16.49 -15.51 -8.92
CA ILE A 44 15.58 -16.11 -7.94
C ILE A 44 16.16 -16.01 -6.51
N ASP A 45 17.47 -16.22 -6.38
CA ASP A 45 18.18 -16.14 -5.09
C ASP A 45 18.19 -14.73 -4.48
N ASP A 46 18.04 -13.69 -5.30
CA ASP A 46 17.99 -12.29 -4.87
C ASP A 46 16.56 -11.81 -4.54
N ILE A 47 15.52 -12.56 -4.92
CA ILE A 47 14.12 -12.17 -4.66
C ILE A 47 13.85 -11.93 -3.17
N PRO A 48 14.27 -12.80 -2.23
CA PRO A 48 13.97 -12.59 -0.81
C PRO A 48 14.52 -11.28 -0.23
N ILE A 49 15.71 -10.86 -0.66
CA ILE A 49 16.30 -9.60 -0.20
C ILE A 49 15.57 -8.39 -0.81
N LEU A 50 15.11 -8.48 -2.06
CA LEU A 50 14.30 -7.42 -2.69
C LEU A 50 12.95 -7.22 -1.98
N TRP A 51 12.35 -8.27 -1.42
CA TRP A 51 11.13 -8.17 -0.62
C TRP A 51 11.28 -7.33 0.66
N ILE A 52 12.50 -7.12 1.15
CA ILE A 52 12.77 -6.26 2.31
C ILE A 52 12.52 -4.77 1.99
N ALA A 53 12.53 -4.38 0.71
CA ALA A 53 12.28 -2.99 0.30
C ALA A 53 10.91 -2.47 0.79
N ALA A 54 9.87 -3.31 0.77
CA ALA A 54 8.52 -2.95 1.23
C ALA A 54 8.48 -2.60 2.73
N PRO A 55 8.90 -3.47 3.67
CA PRO A 55 8.90 -3.13 5.09
C PRO A 55 9.87 -2.00 5.45
N VAL A 56 11.02 -1.88 4.77
CA VAL A 56 11.95 -0.75 5.00
C VAL A 56 11.32 0.57 4.60
N THR A 57 10.66 0.61 3.44
CA THR A 57 9.90 1.80 3.02
C THR A 57 8.80 2.13 4.02
N GLY A 58 8.08 1.11 4.52
CA GLY A 58 7.09 1.29 5.59
C GLY A 58 7.69 1.91 6.85
N LEU A 59 8.84 1.42 7.32
CA LEU A 59 9.51 1.93 8.51
C LEU A 59 9.87 3.42 8.39
N ILE A 60 10.26 3.87 7.20
CA ILE A 60 10.65 5.26 6.95
C ILE A 60 9.42 6.16 6.74
N ILE A 61 8.45 5.70 5.94
CA ILE A 61 7.33 6.54 5.49
C ILE A 61 6.21 6.62 6.55
N GLN A 62 5.94 5.56 7.30
CA GLN A 62 4.85 5.54 8.28
C GLN A 62 4.98 6.63 9.37
N PRO A 63 6.16 6.89 9.96
CA PRO A 63 6.32 7.97 10.94
C PRO A 63 6.07 9.37 10.36
N ILE A 64 6.46 9.58 9.09
CA ILE A 64 6.30 10.87 8.40
C ILE A 64 4.80 11.17 8.20
N ILE A 65 4.05 10.20 7.70
CA ILE A 65 2.60 10.34 7.52
C ILE A 65 1.89 10.49 8.87
N GLY A 66 2.31 9.72 9.88
CA GLY A 66 1.76 9.79 11.23
C GLY A 66 1.96 11.15 11.90
N HIS A 67 3.10 11.81 11.66
CA HIS A 67 3.35 13.17 12.16
C HIS A 67 2.53 14.25 11.44
N ALA A 68 2.17 14.03 10.17
CA ALA A 68 1.42 14.99 9.36
C ALA A 68 -0.12 14.87 9.50
N SER A 69 -0.62 13.85 10.20
CA SER A 69 -2.06 13.54 10.36
C SER A 69 -2.65 14.09 11.65
#